data_AF-A0A975PB90-F1
#
_entry.id   AF-A0A975PB90-F1
#
_cell.length_a   1.000
_cell.length_b   1.000
_cell.length_c   1.000
_cell.angle_alpha   90.00
_cell.angle_beta   90.00
_cell.angle_gamma   90.00
#
_symmetry.space_group_name_H-M   'P 1'
#
loop_
_entity.id
_entity.type
_entity.pdbx_description
1 polymer ?
#
loop_
_entity_poly.entity_id
_entity_poly.type
_entity_poly.pdbx_seq_one_letter_code
_entity_poly.pdbx_strand_id
1 'polypeptide(L)'
;MTVSKLSKDRIVQKRLAAFLVMFTAPQSVVPTTTSRSRCDRSSTAKTLDIVLEILLDAGLGLEAARPLSQDSYNWLLPRVLRAPKNGSRFEITIGLRGGYDCRGVIGATVVRSEAMTFEALTMMLRSLAALEVVEQV
;
A
#
# COMPACT_ATOMS: atom_id res chain seq x y z
N MET A 1 -2.88 -29.61 19.30
CA MET A 1 -3.33 -28.34 18.67
C MET A 1 -2.15 -27.62 17.99
N THR A 2 -1.59 -28.17 16.91
CA THR A 2 -0.31 -27.65 16.35
C THR A 2 -0.27 -27.58 14.82
N VAL A 3 -1.26 -28.13 14.12
CA VAL A 3 -1.28 -28.22 12.65
C VAL A 3 -1.77 -26.92 11.98
N SER A 4 -2.51 -26.07 12.72
CA SER A 4 -3.13 -24.83 12.19
C SER A 4 -2.16 -23.65 12.04
N LYS A 5 -1.13 -23.55 12.90
CA LYS A 5 -0.10 -22.48 12.79
C LYS A 5 0.84 -22.71 11.60
N LEU A 6 1.30 -23.95 11.40
CA LEU A 6 2.17 -24.34 10.28
C LEU A 6 1.55 -24.07 8.90
N SER A 7 0.23 -24.20 8.75
CA SER A 7 -0.43 -23.90 7.47
C SER A 7 -0.53 -22.40 7.20
N LYS A 8 -0.76 -21.59 8.23
CA LYS A 8 -0.78 -20.11 8.13
C LYS A 8 0.60 -19.58 7.78
N ASP A 9 1.65 -20.06 8.44
CA ASP A 9 3.03 -19.63 8.19
C ASP A 9 3.46 -19.97 6.75
N ARG A 10 3.07 -21.14 6.25
CA ARG A 10 3.35 -21.55 4.87
C ARG A 10 2.57 -20.74 3.83
N ILE A 11 1.35 -20.28 4.17
CA ILE A 11 0.57 -19.38 3.32
C ILE A 11 1.19 -17.97 3.30
N VAL A 12 1.62 -17.46 4.46
CA VAL A 12 2.32 -16.17 4.57
C VAL A 12 3.63 -16.21 3.81
N GLN A 13 4.44 -17.26 3.95
CA GLN A 13 5.68 -17.45 3.18
C GLN A 13 5.42 -17.53 1.67
N LYS A 14 4.37 -18.23 1.23
CA LYS A 14 4.01 -18.27 -0.19
C LYS A 14 3.56 -16.91 -0.73
N ARG A 15 2.80 -16.15 0.07
CA ARG A 15 2.38 -14.79 -0.29
C ARG A 15 3.55 -13.83 -0.33
N LEU A 16 4.46 -13.93 0.63
CA LEU A 16 5.70 -13.15 0.68
C LEU A 16 6.64 -13.51 -0.48
N ALA A 17 6.77 -14.79 -0.83
CA ALA A 17 7.54 -15.22 -2.00
C ALA A 17 6.91 -14.70 -3.31
N ALA A 18 5.58 -14.80 -3.46
CA ALA A 18 4.88 -14.26 -4.63
C ALA A 18 4.98 -12.72 -4.72
N PHE A 19 4.96 -12.03 -3.57
CA PHE A 19 5.23 -10.62 -3.44
C PHE A 19 6.65 -10.30 -3.93
N LEU A 20 7.68 -10.94 -3.37
CA LEU A 20 9.08 -10.74 -3.72
C LEU A 20 9.41 -11.05 -5.19
N VAL A 21 8.73 -12.01 -5.83
CA VAL A 21 8.86 -12.30 -7.28
C VAL A 21 8.44 -11.10 -8.13
N MET A 22 7.48 -10.29 -7.69
CA MET A 22 7.10 -9.06 -8.40
C MET A 22 8.10 -7.91 -8.24
N PHE A 23 9.06 -7.99 -7.30
CA PHE A 23 10.09 -6.97 -7.06
C PHE A 23 11.47 -7.36 -7.59
N THR A 24 11.74 -8.65 -7.72
CA THR A 24 13.05 -9.18 -8.18
C THR A 24 13.12 -9.46 -9.67
N ALA A 25 11.97 -9.56 -10.34
CA ALA A 25 11.92 -9.53 -11.79
C ALA A 25 11.84 -8.07 -12.27
N PRO A 26 12.64 -7.65 -13.25
CA PRO A 26 12.52 -6.33 -13.88
C PRO A 26 11.21 -6.29 -14.66
N GLN A 27 10.11 -6.01 -13.97
CA GLN A 27 8.79 -5.96 -14.57
C GLN A 27 8.47 -4.48 -14.78
N SER A 28 8.78 -3.99 -15.98
CA SER A 28 7.98 -2.91 -16.55
C SER A 28 6.53 -3.34 -16.38
N VAL A 29 5.76 -2.62 -15.56
CA VAL A 29 4.31 -2.82 -15.49
C VAL A 29 3.75 -2.26 -16.79
N VAL A 30 3.98 -2.98 -17.89
CA VAL A 30 3.37 -2.69 -19.17
C VAL A 30 1.88 -2.96 -18.96
N PRO A 31 1.00 -1.96 -19.17
CA PRO A 31 -0.43 -2.19 -19.13
C PRO A 31 -0.77 -3.05 -20.33
N THR A 32 -0.75 -4.37 -20.17
CA THR A 32 -1.34 -5.26 -21.16
C THR A 32 -2.85 -4.99 -21.14
N THR A 33 -3.29 -4.32 -22.20
CA THR A 33 -4.67 -4.02 -22.60
C THR A 33 -5.45 -5.31 -22.88
N THR A 34 -5.54 -6.17 -21.88
CA THR A 34 -6.34 -7.40 -21.91
C THR A 34 -7.25 -7.37 -20.72
N SER A 35 -8.54 -7.20 -21.01
CA SER A 35 -9.70 -7.39 -20.13
C SER A 35 -9.37 -8.20 -18.86
N ARG A 36 -9.03 -7.49 -17.76
CA ARG A 36 -8.74 -8.12 -16.46
C ARG A 36 -10.04 -8.62 -15.84
N SER A 37 -10.09 -9.94 -15.65
CA SER A 37 -11.21 -10.68 -15.05
C SER A 37 -11.50 -10.19 -13.62
N ARG A 38 -12.69 -10.46 -13.07
CA ARG A 38 -12.99 -10.15 -11.64
C ARG A 38 -11.98 -10.80 -10.68
N CYS A 39 -11.37 -11.92 -11.06
CA CYS A 39 -10.35 -12.62 -10.27
C CYS A 39 -9.07 -11.76 -10.14
N ASP A 40 -8.67 -11.09 -11.22
CA ASP A 40 -7.51 -10.18 -11.23
C ASP A 40 -7.73 -8.92 -10.39
N ARG A 41 -8.99 -8.50 -10.22
CA ARG A 41 -9.35 -7.31 -9.44
C ARG A 41 -9.25 -7.55 -7.93
N SER A 42 -9.71 -8.72 -7.47
CA SER A 42 -9.59 -9.11 -6.06
C SER A 42 -8.15 -9.46 -5.67
N SER A 43 -7.39 -10.09 -6.56
CA SER A 43 -5.96 -10.33 -6.31
C SER A 43 -5.19 -9.01 -6.19
N THR A 44 -5.43 -8.06 -7.10
CA THR A 44 -4.85 -6.71 -7.07
C THR A 44 -5.16 -5.97 -5.76
N ALA A 45 -6.42 -5.97 -5.32
CA ALA A 45 -6.82 -5.36 -4.05
C ALA A 45 -6.10 -5.98 -2.84
N LYS A 46 -6.02 -7.32 -2.79
CA LYS A 46 -5.29 -8.03 -1.73
C LYS A 46 -3.79 -7.75 -1.75
N THR A 47 -3.20 -7.59 -2.94
CA THR A 47 -1.79 -7.20 -3.06
C THR A 47 -1.57 -5.83 -2.43
N LEU A 48 -2.44 -4.85 -2.70
CA LEU A 48 -2.35 -3.54 -2.05
C LEU A 48 -2.43 -3.68 -0.52
N ASP A 49 -3.38 -4.46 0.00
CA ASP A 49 -3.51 -4.64 1.45
C ASP A 49 -2.23 -5.24 2.06
N ILE A 50 -1.64 -6.28 1.44
CA ILE A 50 -0.38 -6.89 1.89
C ILE A 50 0.78 -5.88 1.87
N VAL A 51 0.88 -5.07 0.82
CA VAL A 51 1.91 -4.02 0.71
C VAL A 51 1.82 -3.07 1.89
N LEU A 52 0.61 -2.59 2.17
CA LEU A 52 0.40 -1.62 3.24
C LEU A 52 0.57 -2.25 4.63
N GLU A 53 0.19 -3.51 4.83
CA GLU A 53 0.52 -4.26 6.05
C GLU A 53 2.03 -4.31 6.29
N ILE A 54 2.83 -4.63 5.26
CA ILE A 54 4.30 -4.64 5.36
C ILE A 54 4.83 -3.25 5.73
N LEU A 55 4.29 -2.18 5.16
CA LEU A 55 4.71 -0.81 5.47
C LEU A 55 4.33 -0.36 6.88
N LEU A 56 3.19 -0.82 7.40
CA LEU A 56 2.77 -0.58 8.78
C LEU A 56 3.70 -1.33 9.75
N ASP A 57 3.97 -2.61 9.48
CA ASP A 57 4.88 -3.45 10.28
C ASP A 57 6.32 -2.94 10.24
N ALA A 58 6.73 -2.24 9.17
CA ALA A 58 8.03 -1.58 9.07
C ALA A 58 8.18 -0.37 10.00
N GLY A 59 7.14 0.04 10.72
CA GLY A 59 7.23 1.05 11.78
C GLY A 59 7.44 2.48 11.26
N LEU A 60 6.83 2.82 10.12
CA LEU A 60 6.96 4.16 9.50
C LEU A 60 6.23 5.28 10.25
N GLY A 61 5.70 5.03 11.45
CA GLY A 61 4.87 5.98 12.19
C GLY A 61 3.50 6.20 11.55
N LEU A 62 2.99 5.18 10.85
CA LEU A 62 1.72 5.20 10.15
C LEU A 62 0.73 4.24 10.80
N GLU A 63 -0.54 4.57 10.69
CA GLU A 63 -1.67 3.76 11.13
C GLU A 63 -2.71 3.67 10.03
N ALA A 64 -3.35 2.52 9.86
CA ALA A 64 -4.48 2.40 8.95
C ALA A 64 -5.72 3.09 9.56
N ALA A 65 -6.36 3.99 8.82
CA ALA A 65 -7.56 4.68 9.30
C ALA A 65 -8.76 3.74 9.47
N ARG A 66 -8.74 2.59 8.77
CA ARG A 66 -9.70 1.49 8.84
C ARG A 66 -8.95 0.17 8.59
N PRO A 67 -9.50 -0.98 9.00
CA PRO A 67 -8.91 -2.27 8.67
C PRO A 67 -8.76 -2.43 7.15
N LEU A 68 -7.55 -2.65 6.66
CA LEU A 68 -7.24 -2.74 5.22
C LEU A 68 -8.07 -3.83 4.51
N SER A 69 -8.38 -4.91 5.22
CA SER A 69 -9.17 -6.04 4.74
C SER A 69 -10.64 -5.71 4.43
N GLN A 70 -11.19 -4.60 4.95
CA GLN A 70 -12.58 -4.19 4.67
C GLN A 70 -12.82 -3.88 3.20
N ASP A 71 -11.80 -3.43 2.46
CA ASP A 71 -11.92 -3.02 1.05
C ASP A 71 -11.20 -3.98 0.08
N SER A 72 -10.86 -5.18 0.55
CA SER A 72 -10.04 -6.20 -0.14
C SER A 72 -10.65 -6.77 -1.42
N TYR A 73 -11.87 -6.38 -1.78
CA TYR A 73 -12.57 -6.78 -3.01
C TYR A 73 -12.56 -5.71 -4.11
N ASN A 74 -12.28 -4.44 -3.78
CA ASN A 74 -12.26 -3.34 -4.75
C ASN A 74 -10.94 -2.58 -4.70
N TRP A 75 -10.08 -2.81 -5.69
CA TRP A 75 -8.76 -2.18 -5.80
C TRP A 75 -8.81 -0.68 -6.14
N LEU A 76 -9.98 -0.17 -6.59
CA LEU A 76 -10.18 1.26 -6.85
C LEU A 76 -10.49 2.05 -5.57
N LEU A 77 -10.86 1.38 -4.48
CA LEU A 77 -11.08 2.07 -3.21
C LEU A 77 -9.74 2.46 -2.58
N PRO A 78 -9.56 3.73 -2.19
CA PRO A 78 -8.34 4.16 -1.55
C PRO A 78 -8.19 3.54 -0.16
N ARG A 79 -7.03 2.97 0.11
CA ARG A 79 -6.62 2.60 1.45
C ARG A 79 -6.08 3.85 2.11
N VAL A 80 -6.58 4.12 3.31
CA VAL A 80 -6.27 5.37 4.00
C VAL A 80 -5.30 5.08 5.14
N LEU A 81 -4.11 5.65 5.07
CA LEU A 81 -3.16 5.69 6.18
C LEU A 81 -3.14 7.07 6.83
N ARG A 82 -2.80 7.13 8.11
CA ARG A 82 -2.64 8.35 8.90
C ARG A 82 -1.28 8.34 9.58
N ALA A 83 -0.67 9.52 9.71
CA ALA A 83 0.50 9.71 10.55
C ALA A 83 0.07 10.47 11.81
N PRO A 84 -0.05 9.80 12.98
CA PRO A 84 -0.53 10.44 14.21
C PRO A 84 0.34 11.61 14.66
N LYS A 85 1.66 11.54 14.39
CA LYS A 85 2.64 12.57 14.79
C LYS A 85 2.28 13.96 14.26
N ASN A 86 1.75 14.04 13.06
CA ASN A 86 1.61 15.31 12.34
C ASN A 86 0.22 15.48 11.68
N GLY A 87 -0.72 14.59 12.00
CA GLY A 87 -2.08 14.61 11.47
C GLY A 87 -2.20 14.29 9.98
N SER A 88 -1.12 13.86 9.31
CA SER A 88 -1.16 13.62 7.87
C SER A 88 -2.08 12.47 7.50
N ARG A 89 -2.67 12.55 6.30
CA ARG A 89 -3.55 11.52 5.74
C ARG A 89 -3.11 11.16 4.33
N PHE A 90 -2.96 9.87 4.07
CA PHE A 90 -2.55 9.34 2.77
C PHE A 90 -3.62 8.41 2.21
N GLU A 91 -4.12 8.71 1.01
CA GLU A 91 -5.04 7.88 0.24
C GLU A 91 -4.24 7.13 -0.84
N ILE A 92 -4.24 5.81 -0.81
CA ILE A 92 -3.39 4.97 -1.67
C ILE A 92 -4.25 4.00 -2.48
N THR A 93 -4.04 3.96 -3.79
CA THR A 93 -4.69 3.04 -4.73
C THR A 93 -3.66 2.37 -5.65
N ILE A 94 -4.06 1.30 -6.32
CA ILE A 94 -3.28 0.78 -7.46
C ILE A 94 -3.69 1.58 -8.70
N GLY A 95 -2.70 2.18 -9.36
CA GLY A 95 -2.93 3.04 -10.51
C GLY A 95 -3.30 2.28 -11.77
N LEU A 96 -4.11 2.91 -12.63
CA LEU A 96 -4.48 2.34 -13.93
C LEU A 96 -3.27 2.15 -14.86
N ARG A 97 -2.22 2.95 -14.64
CA ARG A 97 -0.95 2.93 -15.38
C ARG A 97 0.06 1.91 -14.81
N GLY A 98 -0.32 1.15 -13.79
CA GLY A 98 0.60 0.36 -12.98
C GLY A 98 1.20 1.17 -11.83
N GLY A 99 1.74 0.48 -10.82
CA GLY A 99 2.28 1.11 -9.61
C GLY A 99 1.20 1.60 -8.62
N TYR A 100 1.63 2.44 -7.68
CA TYR A 100 0.79 3.00 -6.62
C TYR A 100 0.51 4.48 -6.87
N ASP A 101 -0.76 4.85 -6.81
CA ASP A 101 -1.16 6.25 -6.77
C ASP A 101 -1.34 6.64 -5.31
N CYS A 102 -0.78 7.78 -4.91
CA CYS A 102 -0.88 8.29 -3.55
C CYS A 102 -1.26 9.77 -3.55
N ARG A 103 -2.24 10.09 -2.72
CA ARG A 103 -2.61 11.46 -2.37
C ARG A 103 -2.38 11.68 -0.88
N GLY A 104 -1.41 12.52 -0.54
CA GLY A 104 -1.12 12.94 0.83
C GLY A 104 -1.71 14.31 1.15
N VAL A 105 -2.20 14.47 2.38
CA VAL A 105 -2.60 15.76 2.96
C VAL A 105 -1.81 15.96 4.25
N ILE A 106 -1.05 17.05 4.35
CA ILE A 106 -0.18 17.40 5.48
C ILE A 106 -0.46 18.86 5.83
N GLY A 107 -1.23 19.10 6.89
CA GLY A 107 -1.76 20.44 7.19
C GLY A 107 -2.54 21.00 6.00
N ALA A 108 -2.14 22.18 5.50
CA ALA A 108 -2.72 22.81 4.31
C ALA A 108 -2.15 22.28 2.98
N THR A 109 -1.08 21.47 3.02
CA THR A 109 -0.38 21.00 1.81
C THR A 109 -0.99 19.71 1.29
N VAL A 110 -1.25 19.66 -0.02
CA VAL A 110 -1.69 18.45 -0.72
C VAL A 110 -0.60 18.01 -1.69
N VAL A 111 -0.18 16.76 -1.57
CA VAL A 111 0.80 16.12 -2.45
C VAL A 111 0.11 15.01 -3.23
N ARG A 112 0.37 14.91 -4.54
CA ARG A 112 -0.15 13.84 -5.39
C ARG A 112 0.99 13.25 -6.21
N SER A 113 1.03 11.93 -6.28
CA SER A 113 1.96 11.19 -7.12
C SER A 113 1.24 9.97 -7.68
N GLU A 114 1.50 9.68 -8.95
CA GLU A 114 0.88 8.58 -9.70
C GLU A 114 1.95 7.59 -10.16
N ALA A 115 1.55 6.33 -10.32
CA ALA A 115 2.39 5.25 -10.83
C ALA A 115 3.73 5.06 -10.08
N MET A 116 3.72 5.27 -8.76
CA MET A 116 4.92 5.09 -7.95
C MET A 116 5.32 3.62 -7.84
N THR A 117 6.63 3.38 -7.78
CA THR A 117 7.16 2.09 -7.33
C THR A 117 6.94 1.93 -5.82
N PHE A 118 7.14 0.72 -5.30
CA PHE A 118 7.05 0.47 -3.86
C PHE A 118 8.09 1.29 -3.08
N GLU A 119 9.31 1.40 -3.60
CA GLU A 119 10.40 2.17 -2.99
C GLU A 119 10.04 3.66 -2.92
N ALA A 120 9.51 4.20 -4.02
CA ALA A 120 9.06 5.59 -4.08
C ALA A 120 7.89 5.86 -3.11
N LEU A 121 6.90 4.96 -3.05
CA LEU A 121 5.81 5.03 -2.09
C LEU A 121 6.33 4.98 -0.65
N THR A 122 7.21 4.02 -0.34
CA THR A 122 7.79 3.83 1.00
C THR A 122 8.54 5.09 1.45
N MET A 123 9.38 5.63 0.58
CA MET A 123 10.17 6.82 0.86
C MET A 123 9.27 8.05 1.06
N MET A 124 8.28 8.26 0.19
CA MET A 124 7.31 9.35 0.33
C MET A 124 6.56 9.26 1.66
N LEU A 125 6.00 8.09 1.98
CA LEU A 125 5.24 7.89 3.22
C LEU A 125 6.11 8.11 4.45
N ARG A 126 7.33 7.57 4.48
CA ARG A 126 8.29 7.77 5.57
C ARG A 126 8.66 9.24 5.76
N SER A 127 9.02 9.91 4.68
CA SER A 127 9.45 11.32 4.72
C SER A 127 8.32 12.22 5.19
N LEU A 128 7.10 12.04 4.65
CA LEU A 128 5.96 12.89 4.97
C LEU A 128 5.36 12.59 6.35
N ALA A 129 5.39 11.33 6.81
CA ALA A 129 4.96 10.99 8.18
C ALA A 129 5.90 11.54 9.26
N ALA A 130 7.18 11.73 8.94
CA ALA A 130 8.18 12.24 9.88
C ALA A 130 8.15 13.77 10.05
N LEU A 131 7.55 14.51 9.11
CA LEU A 131 7.47 15.96 9.14
C LEU A 131 6.81 16.48 10.43
N GLU A 132 7.33 17.57 10.96
CA GLU A 132 6.72 18.29 12.07
C GLU A 132 5.90 19.45 11.51
N VAL A 133 4.62 19.51 11.84
CA VAL A 133 3.79 20.67 11.49
C VAL A 133 4.17 21.78 12.47
N VAL A 134 4.89 22.78 11.98
CA VAL A 134 5.12 24.00 12.75
C VAL A 134 3.83 24.81 12.64
N GLU A 135 3.06 24.89 13.72
CA GLU A 135 1.98 25.88 13.82
C GLU A 135 2.63 27.27 13.77
N GLN A 136 2.35 28.02 12.70
CA GLN A 136 2.65 29.45 12.68
C GLN A 136 1.63 30.12 13.62
N VAL A 137 2.11 30.51 14.80
CA VAL A 137 1.42 31.35 15.78
C VAL A 137 1.22 32.75 15.24
#